data_AF-A0A434EXQ2-F1
#
_entry.id   AF-A0A434EXQ2-F1
#
_cell.length_a   1.000
_cell.length_b   1.000
_cell.length_c   1.000
_cell.angle_alpha   90.00
_cell.angle_beta   90.00
_cell.angle_gamma   90.00
#
_symmetry.space_group_name_H-M   'P 1'
#
loop_
_entity.id
_entity.type
_entity.pdbx_description
1 polymer ?
#
loop_
_entity_poly.entity_id
_entity_poly.type
_entity_poly.pdbx_seq_one_letter_code
_entity_poly.pdbx_strand_id
1 'polypeptide(L)'
;DTHAAQGDGEVCGTAIESPMDVVLKLDLVKDARLKTPRFTTPGPVTRHLDAKGYEVTTGIGPDLMTGAREAVSQMVDLLSARYKLDPVDAYMLVSVCGDLRISEIVDMPNWVVSFYFPRCVFE
;
A
#
# COMPACT_ATOMS: atom_id res chain seq x y z
N ASP A 1 8.89 7.77 -13.26
CA ASP A 1 8.36 7.26 -12.00
C ASP A 1 8.65 8.20 -10.87
N THR A 2 8.02 9.36 -10.92
CA THR A 2 7.88 10.20 -9.74
C THR A 2 6.39 10.25 -9.48
N HIS A 3 5.98 9.81 -8.29
CA HIS A 3 4.58 9.60 -7.97
C HIS A 3 4.15 10.62 -6.92
N ALA A 4 3.10 11.39 -7.20
CA ALA A 4 2.54 12.32 -6.24
C ALA A 4 1.84 11.58 -5.08
N ALA A 5 1.26 10.40 -5.37
CA ALA A 5 0.73 9.47 -4.39
C ALA A 5 0.73 8.05 -4.96
N GLN A 6 0.99 7.06 -4.10
CA GLN A 6 0.93 5.64 -4.39
C GLN A 6 0.64 4.89 -3.09
N GLY A 7 -0.26 3.91 -3.13
CA GLY A 7 -0.46 2.93 -2.08
C GLY A 7 0.42 1.68 -2.26
N ASP A 8 0.69 0.94 -1.18
CA ASP A 8 1.46 -0.29 -1.27
C ASP A 8 0.77 -1.31 -2.20
N GLY A 9 1.54 -1.82 -3.17
CA GLY A 9 1.09 -2.80 -4.16
C GLY A 9 0.77 -2.22 -5.53
N GLU A 10 0.61 -0.89 -5.67
CA GLU A 10 0.30 -0.22 -6.95
C GLU A 10 -0.78 -0.99 -7.73
N VAL A 11 -1.88 -1.29 -7.04
CA VAL A 11 -2.73 -2.42 -7.42
C VAL A 11 -3.46 -2.22 -8.74
N CYS A 12 -3.68 -0.98 -9.18
CA CYS A 12 -4.26 -0.66 -10.50
C CYS A 12 -3.21 -0.54 -11.63
N GLY A 13 -1.93 -0.72 -11.32
CA GLY A 13 -0.82 -0.72 -12.27
C GLY A 13 -0.17 0.63 -12.53
N THR A 14 -0.75 1.73 -12.03
CA THR A 14 -0.14 3.07 -12.09
C THR A 14 -0.42 3.86 -10.82
N ALA A 15 0.48 4.76 -10.46
CA ALA A 15 0.28 5.72 -9.38
C ALA A 15 -0.38 7.03 -9.86
N ILE A 16 -0.41 8.06 -9.02
CA ILE A 16 -0.58 9.44 -9.52
C ILE A 16 0.76 9.89 -10.12
N GLU A 17 0.97 9.54 -11.39
CA GLU A 17 2.18 9.90 -12.14
C GLU A 17 2.32 11.42 -12.26
N SER A 18 3.49 11.96 -11.95
CA SER A 18 3.70 13.41 -11.94
C SER A 18 5.14 13.78 -12.27
N PRO A 19 5.38 14.84 -13.07
CA PRO A 19 6.72 15.40 -13.22
C PRO A 19 7.19 15.99 -11.88
N MET A 20 8.43 15.73 -11.50
CA MET A 20 9.03 16.29 -10.28
C MET A 20 10.48 16.69 -10.50
N ASP A 21 10.88 17.78 -9.86
CA ASP A 21 12.28 18.13 -9.67
C ASP A 21 12.76 17.60 -8.32
N VAL A 22 13.86 16.84 -8.31
CA VAL A 22 14.40 16.21 -7.09
C VAL A 22 15.82 16.71 -6.83
N VAL A 23 16.06 17.17 -5.60
CA VAL A 23 17.40 17.55 -5.14
C VAL A 23 17.99 16.40 -4.32
N LEU A 24 19.15 15.91 -4.72
CA LEU A 24 19.82 14.76 -4.11
C LEU A 24 21.22 15.13 -3.62
N LYS A 25 21.65 14.51 -2.52
CA LYS A 25 23.05 14.47 -2.10
C LYS A 25 23.57 13.05 -2.30
N LEU A 26 24.73 12.93 -2.95
CA LEU A 26 25.38 11.66 -3.22
C LEU A 26 26.66 11.54 -2.41
N ASP A 27 26.80 10.45 -1.67
CA ASP A 27 28.00 10.07 -0.93
C ASP A 27 28.41 8.64 -1.32
N LEU A 28 29.68 8.28 -1.15
CA LEU A 28 30.21 6.96 -1.52
C LEU A 28 30.65 6.16 -0.29
N VAL A 29 30.00 5.02 -0.07
CA VAL A 29 30.42 4.04 0.94
C VAL A 29 31.26 2.95 0.27
N LYS A 30 32.57 2.97 0.51
CA LYS A 30 33.49 1.95 -0.02
C LYS A 30 33.22 0.59 0.65
N ASP A 31 33.43 -0.48 -0.12
CA ASP A 31 33.35 -1.87 0.36
C ASP A 31 32.03 -2.28 1.05
N ALA A 32 30.90 -1.64 0.69
CA ALA A 32 29.61 -1.90 1.34
C ALA A 32 29.05 -3.33 1.14
N ARG A 33 29.45 -4.03 0.07
CA ARG A 33 29.09 -5.45 -0.22
C ARG A 33 27.60 -5.77 -0.05
N LEU A 34 26.71 -4.84 -0.42
CA LEU A 34 25.26 -5.02 -0.32
C LEU A 34 24.76 -5.98 -1.40
N LYS A 35 23.86 -6.90 -1.04
CA LYS A 35 23.18 -7.79 -2.00
C LYS A 35 22.03 -7.08 -2.72
N THR A 36 21.37 -6.16 -2.04
CA THR A 36 20.21 -5.39 -2.53
C THR A 36 20.23 -3.97 -1.94
N PRO A 37 19.54 -3.01 -2.56
CA PRO A 37 19.37 -1.67 -1.99
C PRO A 37 18.73 -1.72 -0.59
N ARG A 38 19.10 -0.76 0.24
CA ARG A 38 18.52 -0.52 1.57
C ARG A 38 18.34 0.97 1.75
N PHE A 39 17.31 1.37 2.46
CA PHE A 39 17.05 2.76 2.77
C PHE A 39 16.66 2.92 4.24
N THR A 40 16.71 4.16 4.74
CA THR A 40 16.33 4.52 6.10
C THR A 40 15.50 5.79 6.04
N THR A 41 14.39 5.81 6.77
CA THR A 41 13.53 6.99 6.93
C THR A 41 13.67 7.52 8.36
N PRO A 42 13.56 8.85 8.58
CA PRO A 42 13.68 9.44 9.92
C PRO A 42 12.44 9.19 10.81
N GLY A 43 11.38 8.59 10.29
CA GLY A 43 10.13 8.32 10.98
C GLY A 43 9.25 7.32 10.22
N PRO A 44 7.97 7.18 10.63
CA PRO A 44 7.02 6.31 9.96
C PRO A 44 6.86 6.66 8.49
N VAL A 45 6.72 5.65 7.64
CA VAL A 45 6.56 5.82 6.19
C VAL A 45 5.24 6.54 5.84
N THR A 46 4.21 6.43 6.68
CA THR A 46 2.84 6.88 6.39
C THR A 46 2.28 7.91 7.38
N ARG A 47 3.10 8.82 7.92
CA ARG A 47 2.70 9.75 9.01
C ARG A 47 1.60 10.78 8.67
N HIS A 48 1.25 10.95 7.40
CA HIS A 48 0.30 11.97 6.96
C HIS A 48 -1.14 11.42 6.81
N LEU A 49 -1.32 10.09 6.89
CA LEU A 49 -2.60 9.41 6.68
C LEU A 49 -3.09 8.65 7.93
N ASP A 50 -2.28 8.54 8.98
CA ASP A 50 -2.54 7.69 10.15
C ASP A 50 -3.42 8.34 11.23
N ALA A 51 -3.61 9.67 11.19
CA ALA A 51 -4.25 10.44 12.27
C ALA A 51 -5.70 9.99 12.60
N LYS A 52 -6.44 9.48 11.62
CA LYS A 52 -7.83 8.99 11.79
C LYS A 52 -7.91 7.46 11.88
N GLY A 53 -6.78 6.76 11.82
CA GLY A 53 -6.72 5.31 11.72
C GLY A 53 -7.15 4.78 10.35
N TYR A 54 -7.47 3.48 10.31
CA TYR A 54 -7.66 2.74 9.05
C TYR A 54 -8.91 1.86 9.11
N GLU A 55 -9.56 1.69 7.95
CA GLU A 55 -10.39 0.52 7.66
C GLU A 55 -9.47 -0.58 7.13
N VAL A 56 -9.66 -1.83 7.56
CA VAL A 56 -8.77 -2.92 7.18
C VAL A 56 -9.57 -4.13 6.72
N THR A 57 -9.24 -4.63 5.54
CA THR A 57 -9.76 -5.90 4.99
C THR A 57 -8.63 -6.92 4.89
N THR A 58 -8.96 -8.20 4.86
CA THR A 58 -7.98 -9.28 4.91
C THR A 58 -8.29 -10.38 3.91
N GLY A 59 -7.27 -10.90 3.23
CA GLY A 59 -7.31 -12.19 2.55
C GLY A 59 -6.54 -13.21 3.38
N ILE A 60 -7.11 -14.40 3.51
CA ILE A 60 -6.58 -15.47 4.37
C ILE A 60 -6.58 -16.77 3.59
N GLY A 61 -5.41 -17.34 3.38
CA GLY A 61 -5.30 -18.58 2.63
C GLY A 61 -3.86 -19.01 2.39
N PRO A 62 -3.66 -20.11 1.64
CA PRO A 62 -2.34 -20.73 1.46
C PRO A 62 -1.44 -20.03 0.43
N ASP A 63 -1.89 -18.94 -0.17
CA ASP A 63 -1.16 -18.20 -1.20
C ASP A 63 -1.24 -16.69 -0.95
N LEU A 64 -0.09 -16.04 -0.82
CA LEU A 64 0.00 -14.59 -0.54
C LEU A 64 -0.60 -13.77 -1.67
N MET A 65 -0.42 -14.19 -2.93
CA MET A 65 -0.91 -13.42 -4.08
C MET A 65 -2.45 -13.45 -4.12
N THR A 66 -3.05 -14.60 -3.84
CA THR A 66 -4.50 -14.74 -3.69
C THR A 66 -5.01 -13.94 -2.50
N GLY A 67 -4.35 -14.04 -1.34
CA GLY A 67 -4.69 -13.24 -0.16
C GLY A 67 -4.61 -11.73 -0.42
N ALA A 68 -3.62 -11.27 -1.18
CA ALA A 68 -3.50 -9.88 -1.58
C ALA A 68 -4.68 -9.43 -2.45
N ARG A 69 -5.06 -10.22 -3.47
CA ARG A 69 -6.21 -9.92 -4.32
C ARG A 69 -7.51 -9.87 -3.51
N GLU A 70 -7.71 -10.84 -2.60
CA GLU A 70 -8.91 -10.89 -1.76
C GLU A 70 -9.00 -9.70 -0.79
N ALA A 71 -7.88 -9.30 -0.17
CA ALA A 71 -7.85 -8.14 0.71
C ALA A 71 -8.25 -6.85 -0.05
N VAL A 72 -7.67 -6.65 -1.24
CA VAL A 72 -7.98 -5.48 -2.09
C VAL A 72 -9.43 -5.50 -2.58
N SER A 73 -9.90 -6.62 -3.13
CA SER A 73 -11.27 -6.74 -3.65
C SER A 73 -12.31 -6.46 -2.56
N GLN A 74 -12.10 -6.97 -1.35
CA GLN A 74 -12.99 -6.68 -0.22
C GLN A 74 -12.97 -5.20 0.18
N MET A 75 -11.84 -4.50 0.04
CA MET A 75 -11.80 -3.06 0.30
C MET A 75 -12.60 -2.29 -0.76
N VAL A 76 -12.46 -2.67 -2.04
CA VAL A 76 -13.25 -2.09 -3.13
C VAL A 76 -14.74 -2.28 -2.87
N ASP A 77 -15.16 -3.49 -2.49
CA ASP A 77 -16.55 -3.79 -2.13
C ASP A 77 -17.02 -2.94 -0.93
N LEU A 78 -16.20 -2.84 0.13
CA LEU A 78 -16.51 -2.06 1.32
C LEU A 78 -16.73 -0.57 1.00
N LEU A 79 -15.82 0.04 0.25
CA LEU A 79 -15.89 1.46 -0.10
C LEU A 79 -17.06 1.74 -1.06
N SER A 80 -17.26 0.88 -2.06
CA SER A 80 -18.38 0.98 -3.00
C SER A 80 -19.72 0.91 -2.27
N ALA A 81 -19.88 -0.05 -1.35
CA ALA A 81 -21.11 -0.21 -0.58
C ALA A 81 -21.38 0.95 0.37
N ARG A 82 -20.34 1.42 1.09
CA ARG A 82 -20.44 2.45 2.14
C ARG A 82 -20.60 3.85 1.57
N TYR A 83 -19.79 4.20 0.56
CA TYR A 83 -19.71 5.55 0.00
C TYR A 83 -20.37 5.71 -1.36
N LYS A 84 -21.01 4.64 -1.88
CA LYS A 84 -21.73 4.64 -3.19
C LYS A 84 -20.82 5.00 -4.37
N LEU A 85 -19.56 4.57 -4.30
CA LEU A 85 -18.59 4.72 -5.39
C LEU A 85 -18.82 3.67 -6.47
N ASP A 86 -18.50 4.01 -7.72
CA ASP A 86 -18.32 3.01 -8.76
C ASP A 86 -17.14 2.09 -8.38
N PRO A 87 -17.22 0.77 -8.59
CA PRO A 87 -16.13 -0.15 -8.24
C PRO A 87 -14.80 0.20 -8.90
N VAL A 88 -14.80 0.76 -10.12
CA VAL A 88 -13.57 1.18 -10.81
C VAL A 88 -12.96 2.39 -10.12
N ASP A 89 -13.78 3.37 -9.72
CA ASP A 89 -13.32 4.55 -8.98
C ASP A 89 -12.78 4.17 -7.60
N ALA A 90 -13.46 3.26 -6.90
CA ALA A 90 -12.98 2.72 -5.63
C ALA A 90 -11.64 1.99 -5.81
N TYR A 91 -11.50 1.19 -6.87
CA TYR A 91 -10.25 0.49 -7.19
C TYR A 91 -9.09 1.44 -7.50
N MET A 92 -9.33 2.50 -8.29
CA MET A 92 -8.32 3.54 -8.53
C MET A 92 -7.94 4.26 -7.24
N LEU A 93 -8.93 4.60 -6.40
CA LEU A 93 -8.70 5.29 -5.14
C LEU A 93 -7.85 4.45 -4.17
N VAL A 94 -8.16 3.17 -3.99
CA VAL A 94 -7.36 2.31 -3.10
C VAL A 94 -5.92 2.15 -3.59
N SER A 95 -5.68 2.16 -4.91
CA SER A 95 -4.33 2.05 -5.48
C SER A 95 -3.42 3.23 -5.15
N VAL A 96 -3.98 4.42 -4.93
CA VAL A 96 -3.19 5.64 -4.68
C VAL A 96 -3.02 5.98 -3.20
N CYS A 97 -3.82 5.39 -2.31
CA CYS A 97 -3.79 5.76 -0.88
C CYS A 97 -3.91 4.59 0.12
N GLY A 98 -4.14 3.35 -0.31
CA GLY A 98 -4.22 2.19 0.58
C GLY A 98 -2.92 1.39 0.65
N ASP A 99 -2.63 0.82 1.81
CA ASP A 99 -1.41 0.04 2.04
C ASP A 99 -1.71 -1.48 2.12
N LEU A 100 -1.21 -2.26 1.15
CA LEU A 100 -1.14 -3.72 1.26
C LEU A 100 -0.01 -4.17 2.20
N ARG A 101 -0.32 -5.06 3.15
CA ARG A 101 0.63 -5.55 4.15
C ARG A 101 0.52 -7.05 4.32
N ILE A 102 1.67 -7.70 4.41
CA ILE A 102 1.76 -9.08 4.91
C ILE A 102 1.65 -8.99 6.44
N SER A 103 0.57 -9.54 7.00
CA SER A 103 0.32 -9.50 8.44
C SER A 103 0.91 -10.71 9.15
N GLU A 104 0.86 -11.89 8.53
CA GLU A 104 1.27 -13.16 9.17
C GLU A 104 1.63 -14.20 8.08
N ILE A 105 2.72 -14.96 8.29
CA ILE A 105 3.27 -15.96 7.33
C ILE A 105 3.80 -17.26 7.98
N VAL A 106 3.38 -17.54 9.21
CA VAL A 106 3.89 -18.61 10.06
C VAL A 106 2.85 -19.70 10.39
N ASP A 107 1.55 -19.42 10.23
CA ASP A 107 0.42 -20.25 10.66
C ASP A 107 -0.06 -21.20 9.55
N MET A 108 0.76 -22.21 9.26
CA MET A 108 0.45 -23.18 8.20
C MET A 108 -0.94 -23.86 8.37
N PRO A 109 -1.71 -24.02 7.28
CA PRO A 109 -1.35 -23.72 5.89
C PRO A 109 -1.68 -22.28 5.45
N ASN A 110 -2.21 -21.43 6.33
CA ASN A 110 -2.76 -20.14 5.94
C ASN A 110 -1.81 -18.99 6.27
N TRP A 111 -1.87 -17.96 5.46
CA TRP A 111 -1.19 -16.70 5.68
C TRP A 111 -2.22 -15.58 5.64
N VAL A 112 -1.92 -14.46 6.30
CA VAL A 112 -2.79 -13.30 6.32
C VAL A 112 -2.14 -12.14 5.59
N VAL A 113 -2.83 -11.66 4.55
CA VAL A 113 -2.53 -10.37 3.90
C VAL A 113 -3.65 -9.40 4.22
N SER A 114 -3.29 -8.17 4.56
CA SER A 114 -4.23 -7.12 4.96
C SER A 114 -4.09 -5.91 4.05
N PHE A 115 -5.20 -5.23 3.79
CA PHE A 115 -5.22 -3.98 3.03
C PHE A 115 -5.77 -2.87 3.92
N TYR A 116 -4.93 -1.86 4.18
CA TYR A 116 -5.21 -0.76 5.09
C TYR A 116 -5.64 0.46 4.29
N PHE A 117 -6.87 0.94 4.48
CA PHE A 117 -7.36 2.15 3.85
C PHE A 117 -7.49 3.28 4.88
N PRO A 118 -6.81 4.42 4.70
CA PRO A 118 -6.80 5.49 5.70
C PRO A 118 -8.16 6.19 5.79
N ARG A 119 -8.70 6.28 7.01
CA ARG A 119 -10.04 6.87 7.24
C ARG A 119 -10.10 8.37 6.95
N CYS A 120 -8.96 9.07 7.04
CA CYS A 120 -8.89 10.50 6.75
C CYS A 120 -9.22 10.87 5.30
N VAL A 121 -9.30 9.91 4.38
CA VAL A 121 -9.73 10.15 2.99
C VAL A 121 -11.21 10.55 2.93
N PHE A 122 -12.03 10.10 3.89
CA PHE A 122 -13.46 10.40 3.94
C PHE A 122 -13.92 11.14 5.22
N GLU A 123 -13.08 11.25 6.27
CA GLU A 123 -13.41 11.80 7.60
C GLU A 123 -12.52 12.95 8.08
#